data_AF-A0A1I0VZ26-F1
#
_entry.id   AF-A0A1I0VZ26-F1
#
_cell.length_a   1.000
_cell.length_b   1.000
_cell.length_c   1.000
_cell.angle_alpha   90.00
_cell.angle_beta   90.00
_cell.angle_gamma   90.00
#
_symmetry.space_group_name_H-M   'P 1'
#
loop_
_entity.id
_entity.type
_entity.pdbx_description
1 polymer ?
#
loop_
_entity_poly.entity_id
_entity_poly.type
_entity_poly.pdbx_seq_one_letter_code
_entity_poly.pdbx_strand_id
1 'polypeptide(L)'
;MLKKLSGIRYMYIRSHLYAVFLTVILLLSILLSIYVIFAPDWLSVGGIFTFILLYMLFAIVISCYAGFKSGGKMKERLDYLSVLITQFANGHYDSRMHFQESDELSRISDEMNELGEKLQNQVKM
;
A
#
# COMPACT_ATOMS: atom_id res chain seq x y z
N MET A 1 19.28 8.74 -10.28
CA MET A 1 19.04 7.57 -9.40
C MET A 1 17.82 7.68 -8.47
N LEU A 2 17.33 8.89 -8.13
CA LEU A 2 16.17 9.09 -7.24
C LEU A 2 14.80 8.68 -7.82
N LYS A 3 14.68 8.45 -9.14
CA LYS A 3 13.43 7.99 -9.78
C LYS A 3 13.01 6.56 -9.38
N LYS A 4 13.89 5.76 -8.75
CA LYS A 4 13.50 4.44 -8.22
C LYS A 4 12.68 4.52 -6.92
N LEU A 5 12.62 5.68 -6.27
CA LEU A 5 11.84 5.92 -5.05
C LEU A 5 10.41 6.43 -5.33
N SER A 6 9.97 6.51 -6.59
CA SER A 6 8.60 6.89 -6.94
C SER A 6 7.69 5.69 -7.24
N GLY A 7 8.16 4.46 -6.99
CA GLY A 7 7.36 3.26 -7.19
C GLY A 7 6.25 3.13 -6.15
N ILE A 8 5.14 2.50 -6.54
CA ILE A 8 3.96 2.27 -5.68
C ILE A 8 4.35 1.63 -4.34
N ARG A 9 5.30 0.69 -4.35
CA ARG A 9 5.85 0.06 -3.13
C ARG A 9 6.39 1.10 -2.12
N TYR A 10 7.16 2.08 -2.60
CA TYR A 10 7.72 3.11 -1.74
C TYR A 10 6.64 4.08 -1.23
N MET A 11 5.62 4.37 -2.04
CA MET A 11 4.48 5.18 -1.63
C MET A 11 3.74 4.53 -0.45
N TYR A 12 3.48 3.21 -0.51
CA TYR A 12 2.83 2.48 0.57
C TYR A 12 3.67 2.42 1.85
N ILE A 13 4.99 2.14 1.72
CA ILE A 13 5.92 2.15 2.87
C ILE A 13 5.93 3.54 3.52
N ARG A 14 6.05 4.60 2.73
CA ARG A 14 6.06 5.98 3.22
C ARG A 14 4.77 6.33 3.95
N SER A 15 3.61 5.93 3.41
CA SER A 15 2.32 6.13 4.06
C SER A 15 2.24 5.43 5.43
N HIS A 16 2.71 4.19 5.54
CA HIS A 16 2.74 3.48 6.82
C HIS A 16 3.72 4.12 7.82
N LEU A 17 4.89 4.57 7.36
CA LEU A 17 5.83 5.28 8.23
C LEU A 17 5.27 6.62 8.74
N TYR A 18 4.51 7.36 7.92
CA TYR A 18 3.80 8.56 8.39
C TYR A 18 2.75 8.22 9.45
N ALA A 19 2.01 7.13 9.28
CA ALA A 19 1.07 6.66 10.28
C ALA A 19 1.78 6.33 11.60
N VAL A 20 2.88 5.56 11.55
CA VAL A 20 3.69 5.23 12.74
C VAL A 20 4.19 6.48 13.43
N PHE A 21 4.69 7.46 12.68
CA PHE A 21 5.17 8.73 13.24
C PHE A 21 4.06 9.46 14.00
N LEU A 22 2.87 9.62 13.40
CA LEU A 22 1.74 10.26 14.07
C LEU A 22 1.28 9.46 15.29
N THR A 23 1.23 8.13 15.21
CA THR A 23 0.85 7.29 16.34
C THR A 23 1.85 7.41 17.49
N VAL A 24 3.16 7.45 17.21
CA VAL A 24 4.19 7.67 18.24
C VAL A 24 3.99 9.01 18.94
N ILE A 25 3.79 10.09 18.19
CA ILE A 25 3.56 11.43 18.78
C ILE A 25 2.32 11.44 19.66
N LEU A 26 1.20 10.90 19.17
CA LEU A 26 -0.04 10.84 19.92
C LEU A 26 0.12 10.00 21.18
N LEU A 27 0.71 8.81 21.07
CA LEU A 27 0.87 7.90 22.19
C LEU A 27 1.82 8.47 23.25
N LEU A 28 2.92 9.10 22.83
CA LEU A 28 3.83 9.80 23.73
C LEU A 28 3.13 10.95 24.45
N SER A 29 2.37 11.78 23.72
CA SER A 29 1.62 12.90 24.29
C SER A 29 0.58 12.42 25.32
N ILE A 30 -0.17 11.36 25.01
CA ILE A 30 -1.16 10.77 25.92
C ILE A 30 -0.49 10.20 27.17
N LEU A 31 0.55 9.37 27.02
CA LEU A 31 1.23 8.75 28.16
C LEU A 31 1.87 9.79 29.09
N LEU A 32 2.50 10.82 28.52
CA LEU A 32 3.05 11.92 29.32
C LEU A 32 1.95 12.74 30.02
N SER A 33 0.83 12.96 29.35
CA SER A 33 -0.31 13.68 29.95
C SER A 33 -0.88 12.89 31.13
N ILE A 34 -1.04 11.56 30.98
CA ILE A 34 -1.48 10.67 32.06
C ILE A 34 -0.48 10.69 33.22
N TYR A 35 0.81 10.58 32.91
CA TYR A 35 1.88 10.60 33.91
C TYR A 35 1.86 11.89 34.74
N VAL A 36 1.67 13.05 34.10
CA VAL A 36 1.66 14.35 34.78
C VAL A 36 0.37 14.59 35.56
N ILE A 37 -0.80 14.23 35.02
CA ILE A 37 -2.09 14.55 35.62
C ILE A 37 -2.42 13.61 36.78
N PHE A 38 -2.18 12.31 36.61
CA PHE A 38 -2.63 11.29 37.55
C PHE A 38 -1.50 10.76 38.45
N ALA A 39 -0.24 11.05 38.11
CA ALA A 39 0.95 10.56 38.81
C ALA A 39 0.85 9.09 39.26
N PRO A 40 0.51 8.13 38.35
CA PRO A 40 0.29 6.75 38.76
C PRO A 40 1.61 6.03 39.07
N ASP A 41 1.64 5.25 40.15
CA ASP A 41 2.84 4.53 40.62
C ASP A 41 3.40 3.52 39.60
N TRP A 42 2.56 3.02 38.69
CA TRP A 42 2.93 2.01 37.68
C TRP A 42 3.56 2.60 36.41
N LEU A 43 3.48 3.91 36.20
CA LEU A 43 3.98 4.56 34.99
C LEU A 43 5.16 5.45 35.35
N SER A 44 6.36 5.08 34.95
CA SER A 44 7.56 5.92 35.11
C SER A 44 7.94 6.58 33.78
N VAL A 45 8.63 7.72 33.85
CA VAL A 45 9.18 8.39 32.65
C VAL A 45 10.05 7.44 31.84
N GLY A 46 10.93 6.69 32.49
CA GLY A 46 11.78 5.69 31.84
C GLY A 46 10.97 4.59 31.15
N GLY A 47 9.87 4.15 31.77
CA GLY A 47 8.93 3.18 31.19
C GLY A 47 8.25 3.70 29.93
N ILE A 48 7.81 4.97 29.92
CA ILE A 48 7.20 5.62 28.75
C ILE A 48 8.17 5.64 27.57
N PHE A 49 9.39 6.14 27.78
CA PHE A 49 10.39 6.21 26.71
C PHE A 49 10.82 4.83 26.21
N THR A 50 10.99 3.86 27.11
CA THR A 50 11.33 2.47 26.73
C THR A 50 10.21 1.84 25.91
N PHE A 51 8.96 2.04 26.32
CA PHE A 51 7.79 1.55 25.60
C PHE A 51 7.70 2.17 24.19
N ILE A 52 7.86 3.49 24.09
CA ILE A 52 7.81 4.21 22.81
C ILE A 52 8.93 3.75 21.88
N LEU A 53 10.15 3.57 22.39
CA LEU A 53 11.29 3.09 21.61
C LEU A 53 11.03 1.68 21.08
N LEU A 54 10.56 0.77 21.95
CA LEU A 54 10.23 -0.60 21.58
C LEU A 54 9.11 -0.62 20.52
N TYR A 55 8.04 0.15 20.74
CA TYR A 55 6.94 0.30 19.80
C TYR A 55 7.43 0.79 18.45
N MET A 56 8.28 1.82 18.42
CA MET A 56 8.83 2.37 17.18
C MET A 56 9.62 1.34 16.39
N LEU A 57 10.47 0.55 17.06
CA LEU A 57 11.25 -0.51 16.41
C LEU A 57 10.34 -1.56 15.75
N PHE A 58 9.35 -2.07 16.49
CA PHE A 58 8.42 -3.05 15.93
C PHE A 58 7.55 -2.45 14.83
N ALA A 59 7.04 -1.24 15.02
CA ALA A 59 6.16 -0.57 14.08
C ALA A 59 6.86 -0.28 12.75
N ILE A 60 8.15 0.07 12.76
CA ILE A 60 8.96 0.24 11.53
C ILE A 60 9.07 -1.09 10.78
N VAL A 61 9.42 -2.18 11.46
CA VAL A 61 9.55 -3.51 10.82
C VAL A 61 8.22 -3.94 10.21
N ILE A 62 7.12 -3.80 10.95
CA ILE A 62 5.77 -4.14 10.49
C ILE A 62 5.37 -3.25 9.30
N SER A 63 5.65 -1.95 9.36
CA SER A 63 5.32 -1.00 8.28
C SER A 63 6.08 -1.30 6.99
N CYS A 64 7.36 -1.66 7.10
CA CYS A 64 8.14 -2.11 5.95
C CYS A 64 7.50 -3.37 5.35
N TYR A 65 7.26 -4.40 6.16
CA TYR A 65 6.65 -5.66 5.69
C TYR A 65 5.28 -5.45 5.04
N ALA A 66 4.38 -4.73 5.73
CA ALA A 66 3.05 -4.41 5.24
C ALA A 66 3.10 -3.57 3.95
N GLY A 67 4.00 -2.58 3.89
CA GLY A 67 4.19 -1.73 2.72
C GLY A 67 4.75 -2.49 1.51
N PHE A 68 5.69 -3.40 1.71
CA PHE A 68 6.19 -4.27 0.64
C PHE A 68 5.12 -5.23 0.12
N LYS A 69 4.34 -5.85 1.01
CA LYS A 69 3.28 -6.79 0.63
C LYS A 69 2.12 -6.10 -0.11
N SER A 70 1.58 -5.03 0.48
CA SER A 70 0.45 -4.28 -0.10
C SER A 70 0.83 -3.55 -1.39
N GLY A 71 1.92 -2.79 -1.36
CA GLY A 71 2.41 -2.07 -2.53
C GLY A 71 2.94 -3.01 -3.62
N GLY A 72 3.40 -4.21 -3.26
CA GLY A 72 3.82 -5.25 -4.19
C GLY A 72 2.67 -5.75 -5.05
N LYS A 73 1.57 -6.14 -4.39
CA LYS A 73 0.34 -6.62 -5.04
C LYS A 73 -0.29 -5.58 -5.95
N MET A 74 -0.41 -4.33 -5.49
CA MET A 74 -0.95 -3.24 -6.31
C MET A 74 -0.07 -2.96 -7.54
N LYS A 75 1.26 -2.94 -7.34
CA LYS A 75 2.19 -2.74 -8.46
C LYS A 75 2.03 -3.83 -9.52
N GLU A 76 1.97 -5.09 -9.11
CA GLU A 76 1.84 -6.23 -10.02
C GLU A 76 0.57 -6.12 -10.87
N ARG A 77 -0.57 -5.77 -10.27
CA ARG A 77 -1.83 -5.62 -11.01
C ARG A 77 -1.82 -4.47 -12.01
N LEU A 78 -1.15 -3.37 -11.69
CA LEU A 78 -0.97 -2.25 -12.63
C LEU A 78 0.02 -2.60 -13.76
N ASP A 79 1.07 -3.36 -13.45
CA ASP A 79 2.00 -3.86 -14.46
C ASP A 79 1.25 -4.80 -15.44
N TYR A 80 0.36 -5.68 -14.96
CA TYR A 80 -0.51 -6.50 -15.82
C TYR A 80 -1.44 -5.68 -16.71
N LEU A 81 -2.10 -4.65 -16.17
CA LEU A 81 -2.91 -3.71 -16.95
C LEU A 81 -2.09 -3.07 -18.08
N SER A 82 -0.87 -2.61 -17.77
CA SER A 82 0.01 -2.00 -18.76
C SER A 82 0.40 -2.98 -19.88
N VAL A 83 0.63 -4.25 -19.54
CA VAL A 83 0.92 -5.31 -20.52
C VAL A 83 -0.29 -5.56 -21.40
N LEU A 84 -1.50 -5.67 -20.83
CA LEU A 84 -2.73 -5.88 -21.59
C LEU A 84 -2.99 -4.76 -22.60
N ILE A 85 -2.84 -3.50 -22.17
CA ILE A 85 -2.97 -2.33 -23.05
C ILE A 85 -1.97 -2.42 -24.21
N THR A 86 -0.74 -2.84 -23.94
CA THR A 86 0.30 -3.01 -24.96
C THR A 86 -0.06 -4.12 -25.95
N GLN A 87 -0.64 -5.24 -25.47
CA GLN A 87 -1.12 -6.31 -26.34
C GLN A 87 -2.23 -5.83 -27.27
N PHE A 88 -3.21 -5.09 -26.75
CA PHE A 88 -4.28 -4.51 -27.56
C PHE A 88 -3.76 -3.49 -28.58
N ALA A 89 -2.80 -2.64 -28.19
CA ALA A 89 -2.17 -1.70 -29.10
C ALA A 89 -1.45 -2.39 -30.28
N ASN A 90 -0.97 -3.63 -30.08
CA ASN A 90 -0.31 -4.45 -31.10
C ASN A 90 -1.26 -5.40 -31.85
N GLY A 91 -2.58 -5.32 -31.60
CA GLY A 91 -3.59 -6.13 -32.31
C GLY A 91 -3.89 -7.50 -31.69
N HIS A 92 -3.27 -7.85 -30.55
CA HIS A 92 -3.55 -9.10 -29.83
C HIS A 92 -4.73 -8.94 -28.86
N TYR A 93 -5.94 -8.91 -29.40
CA TYR A 93 -7.17 -8.63 -28.64
C TYR A 93 -7.75 -9.86 -27.91
N ASP A 94 -7.20 -11.04 -28.12
CA ASP A 94 -7.54 -12.29 -27.43
C ASP A 94 -6.98 -12.35 -26.00
N SER A 95 -6.01 -11.47 -25.67
CA SER A 95 -5.46 -11.35 -24.33
C SER A 95 -6.55 -10.96 -23.32
N ARG A 96 -6.54 -11.65 -22.17
CA ARG A 96 -7.48 -11.43 -21.06
C ARG A 96 -6.72 -11.45 -19.75
N MET A 97 -7.23 -10.74 -18.76
CA MET A 97 -6.72 -10.82 -17.41
C MET A 97 -7.87 -10.91 -16.40
N HIS A 98 -7.67 -11.66 -15.33
CA HIS A 98 -8.64 -11.79 -14.25
C HIS A 98 -7.94 -11.62 -12.93
N PHE A 99 -8.43 -10.67 -12.13
CA PHE A 99 -8.01 -10.51 -10.76
C PHE A 99 -9.01 -11.22 -9.85
N GLN A 100 -8.52 -11.89 -8.80
CA GLN A 100 -9.38 -12.55 -7.81
C GLN A 100 -10.04 -11.56 -6.84
N GLU A 101 -9.52 -10.35 -6.73
CA GLU A 101 -10.14 -9.30 -5.91
C GLU A 101 -11.43 -8.77 -6.55
N SER A 102 -12.30 -8.17 -5.75
CA SER A 102 -13.53 -7.50 -6.21
C SER A 102 -13.44 -5.98 -6.00
N ASP A 103 -12.31 -5.38 -6.37
CA ASP A 103 -12.04 -3.94 -6.20
C ASP A 103 -12.04 -3.19 -7.53
N GLU A 104 -11.72 -1.89 -7.50
CA GLU A 104 -11.77 -1.01 -8.66
C GLU A 104 -10.85 -1.46 -9.80
N LEU A 105 -9.69 -2.06 -9.48
CA LEU A 105 -8.80 -2.59 -10.52
C LEU A 105 -9.38 -3.83 -11.19
N SER A 106 -10.17 -4.64 -10.48
CA SER A 106 -10.89 -5.76 -11.07
C SER A 106 -12.01 -5.29 -11.98
N ARG A 107 -12.73 -4.24 -11.60
CA ARG A 107 -13.71 -3.64 -12.51
C ARG A 107 -13.06 -3.11 -13.80
N ILE A 108 -11.93 -2.39 -13.67
CA ILE A 108 -11.16 -1.93 -14.85
C ILE A 108 -10.69 -3.12 -15.69
N SER A 109 -10.30 -4.23 -15.05
CA SER A 109 -9.93 -5.45 -15.75
C SER A 109 -11.05 -6.01 -16.62
N ASP A 110 -12.25 -6.09 -16.06
CA ASP A 110 -13.41 -6.63 -16.76
C ASP A 110 -13.83 -5.71 -17.91
N GLU A 111 -13.83 -4.39 -17.69
CA GLU A 111 -14.05 -3.39 -18.74
C GLU A 111 -13.00 -3.49 -19.86
N MET A 112 -11.74 -3.78 -19.53
CA MET A 112 -10.68 -3.98 -20.52
C MET A 112 -10.86 -5.28 -21.30
N ASN A 113 -11.26 -6.36 -20.65
CA ASN A 113 -11.57 -7.62 -21.35
C ASN A 113 -12.72 -7.43 -22.35
N GLU A 114 -13.77 -6.70 -21.97
CA GLU A 114 -14.89 -6.37 -22.86
C GLU A 114 -14.44 -5.48 -24.03
N LEU A 115 -13.56 -4.50 -23.78
CA LEU A 115 -12.95 -3.67 -24.82
C LEU A 115 -12.18 -4.53 -25.84
N GLY A 116 -11.37 -5.48 -25.35
CA GLY A 116 -10.64 -6.41 -26.21
C GLY A 116 -11.58 -7.21 -27.11
N GLU A 117 -12.70 -7.70 -26.59
CA GLU A 117 -13.72 -8.39 -27.38
C GLU A 117 -14.31 -7.50 -28.48
N LYS A 118 -14.68 -6.26 -28.13
CA LYS A 118 -15.22 -5.30 -29.11
C LYS A 118 -14.21 -4.97 -30.21
N LEU A 119 -12.94 -4.77 -29.87
CA LEU A 119 -11.87 -4.51 -30.84
C LEU A 119 -11.64 -5.73 -31.75
N GLN A 120 -11.60 -6.94 -31.17
CA GLN A 120 -11.45 -8.17 -31.93
C GLN A 120 -12.57 -8.36 -32.96
N ASN A 121 -13.81 -8.03 -32.57
CA ASN A 121 -14.97 -8.14 -33.43
C ASN A 121 -14.95 -7.10 -34.56
N GLN A 122 -14.44 -5.89 -34.31
CA GLN A 122 -14.30 -4.86 -35.34
C GLN A 122 -13.25 -5.22 -36.41
N VAL A 123 -12.16 -5.88 -36.03
CA VAL A 123 -11.10 -6.28 -36.98
C VAL A 123 -11.46 -7.55 -37.76
N LYS A 124 -12.40 -8.37 -37.24
CA LYS A 124 -12.92 -9.56 -37.93
C LYS A 124 -14.07 -9.25 -38.92
N MET A 125 -14.64 -8.05 -38.87
CA MET A 125 -15.59 -7.55 -39.88
C MET A 125 -14.84 -7.10 -41.13
#